data_AF-A0A941NU37-F1
#
_entry.id   AF-A0A941NU37-F1
#
_cell.length_a   1.000
_cell.length_b   1.000
_cell.length_c   1.000
_cell.angle_alpha   90.00
_cell.angle_beta   90.00
_cell.angle_gamma   90.00
#
_symmetry.space_group_name_H-M   'P 1'
#
loop_
_entity.id
_entity.type
_entity.pdbx_description
1 polymer ?
#
loop_
_entity_poly.entity_id
_entity_poly.type
_entity_poly.pdbx_seq_one_letter_code
_entity_poly.pdbx_strand_id
1 'polypeptide(L)'
;MKYKVYLLTYLLLAIPTSLMATSKDLGLPPKVLLKENKQNSKIADEPNPSLSNKKIWMQNIEQTLPGLLCDSKKYFVDCFSVTQEECVDFTKLIVHACLSNIQVALPQEIEKSQGEYWGQMVGKCSYDLYEKFMQSKKLPKPGCVFITNNKDDLPKPSQATP
;
A
#
# COMPACT_ATOMS: atom_id res chain seq x y z
N MET A 1 18.76 -31.12 -33.26
CA MET A 1 18.75 -32.33 -32.40
C MET A 1 17.43 -32.34 -31.64
N LYS A 2 16.64 -33.41 -31.79
CA LYS A 2 15.27 -33.54 -31.29
C LYS A 2 15.27 -34.53 -30.13
N TYR A 3 14.74 -34.16 -28.97
CA TYR A 3 14.33 -35.12 -27.94
C TYR A 3 12.90 -34.83 -27.50
N LYS A 4 12.02 -35.79 -27.81
CA LYS A 4 10.69 -36.02 -27.24
C LYS A 4 10.76 -37.41 -26.61
N VAL A 5 10.45 -37.57 -25.32
CA VAL A 5 9.78 -38.72 -24.65
C VAL A 5 9.41 -38.20 -23.24
N TYR A 6 8.17 -37.76 -22.95
CA TYR A 6 6.96 -38.48 -22.52
C TYR A 6 7.01 -39.26 -21.18
N LEU A 7 5.93 -39.06 -20.42
CA LEU A 7 5.26 -39.98 -19.45
C LEU A 7 5.75 -40.00 -17.99
N LEU A 8 4.83 -39.61 -17.08
CA LEU A 8 4.27 -40.41 -15.94
C LEU A 8 3.62 -39.44 -14.91
N THR A 9 2.29 -39.25 -14.97
CA THR A 9 1.24 -39.92 -14.17
C THR A 9 1.06 -39.41 -12.74
N TYR A 10 -0.09 -38.77 -12.53
CA TYR A 10 -1.03 -38.93 -11.41
C TYR A 10 -0.47 -39.26 -10.02
N LEU A 11 -0.56 -38.29 -9.10
CA LEU A 11 -0.87 -38.58 -7.71
C LEU A 11 -1.95 -37.61 -7.21
N LEU A 12 -3.21 -37.99 -7.44
CA LEU A 12 -4.37 -37.45 -6.74
C LEU A 12 -4.33 -37.98 -5.31
N LEU A 13 -3.85 -37.16 -4.37
CA LEU A 13 -4.11 -37.42 -2.96
C LEU A 13 -5.37 -36.64 -2.55
N ALA A 14 -6.46 -37.41 -2.45
CA ALA A 14 -7.69 -37.02 -1.80
C ALA A 14 -7.39 -36.60 -0.36
N ILE A 15 -7.68 -35.34 -0.03
CA ILE A 15 -7.70 -34.88 1.36
C ILE A 15 -9.13 -35.07 1.89
N PRO A 16 -9.32 -35.84 2.97
CA PRO A 16 -10.64 -36.11 3.54
C PRO A 16 -11.25 -34.85 4.16
N THR A 17 -12.46 -34.52 3.71
CA THR A 17 -13.41 -33.64 4.41
C THR A 17 -13.75 -34.24 5.77
N SER A 18 -13.20 -33.65 6.84
CA SER A 18 -13.54 -34.01 8.22
C SER A 18 -14.27 -32.87 8.93
N LEU A 19 -15.48 -33.22 9.36
CA LEU A 19 -16.19 -32.80 10.56
C LEU A 19 -16.47 -31.32 10.80
N MET A 20 -17.76 -30.99 10.70
CA MET A 20 -18.39 -29.95 11.49
C MET A 20 -18.26 -30.28 12.99
N ALA A 21 -17.73 -29.34 13.77
CA ALA A 21 -17.91 -29.29 15.21
C ALA A 21 -18.82 -28.10 15.53
N THR A 22 -20.06 -28.41 15.93
CA THR A 22 -20.96 -27.46 16.59
C THR A 22 -20.62 -27.44 18.08
N SER A 23 -20.20 -26.28 18.61
CA SER A 23 -20.22 -26.01 20.05
C SER A 23 -21.26 -24.92 20.34
N LYS A 24 -22.39 -25.37 20.90
CA LYS A 24 -23.10 -24.64 21.95
C LYS A 24 -22.13 -24.57 23.14
N ASP A 25 -21.93 -23.42 23.77
CA ASP A 25 -22.70 -23.03 24.95
C ASP A 25 -22.14 -21.75 25.59
N LEU A 26 -23.04 -21.15 26.36
CA LEU A 26 -23.05 -19.92 27.14
C LEU A 26 -21.78 -19.59 27.93
N GLY A 27 -21.45 -18.30 27.93
CA GLY A 27 -20.52 -17.73 28.89
C GLY A 27 -20.21 -16.26 28.60
N LEU A 28 -21.18 -15.36 28.81
CA LEU A 28 -20.87 -13.92 28.96
C LEU A 28 -20.12 -13.73 30.29
N PRO A 29 -18.88 -13.23 30.30
CA PRO A 29 -18.29 -12.70 31.52
C PRO A 29 -18.86 -11.31 31.85
N PRO A 30 -18.88 -10.95 33.15
CA PRO A 30 -19.60 -9.81 33.69
C PRO A 30 -19.01 -8.46 33.25
N LYS A 31 -19.88 -7.44 33.20
CA LYS A 31 -19.56 -6.02 33.05
C LYS A 31 -18.46 -5.62 34.05
N VAL A 32 -17.23 -5.46 33.56
CA VAL A 32 -16.17 -4.77 34.28
C VAL A 32 -16.50 -3.29 34.23
N LEU A 33 -16.91 -2.77 35.39
CA LEU A 33 -17.03 -1.36 35.70
C LEU A 33 -15.68 -0.67 35.42
N LEU A 34 -15.63 0.12 34.34
CA LEU A 34 -14.58 1.10 34.12
C LEU A 34 -14.67 2.14 35.24
N LYS A 35 -13.76 2.04 36.21
CA LYS A 35 -13.40 3.17 37.07
C LYS A 35 -12.66 4.17 36.18
N GLU A 36 -13.30 5.28 35.86
CA GLU A 36 -12.65 6.44 35.29
C GLU A 36 -11.61 6.96 36.29
N ASN A 37 -10.34 6.70 35.99
CA ASN A 37 -9.23 7.23 36.75
C ASN A 37 -9.02 8.69 36.30
N LYS A 38 -9.54 9.62 37.09
CA LYS A 38 -9.39 11.06 36.93
C LYS A 38 -7.93 11.45 37.19
N GLN A 39 -7.07 11.22 36.21
CA GLN A 39 -5.69 11.68 36.26
C GLN A 39 -5.59 13.06 35.62
N ASN A 40 -5.58 14.03 36.53
CA ASN A 40 -5.12 15.40 36.38
C ASN A 40 -3.91 15.50 35.43
N SER A 41 -4.11 16.06 34.22
CA SER A 41 -3.01 16.51 33.36
C SER A 41 -3.24 17.98 33.00
N LYS A 42 -2.25 18.78 33.41
CA LYS A 42 -2.07 20.18 33.06
C LYS A 42 -2.25 20.41 31.55
N ILE A 43 -2.98 21.48 31.23
CA ILE A 43 -2.85 22.35 30.05
C ILE A 43 -2.33 21.60 28.80
N ALA A 44 -3.25 21.01 28.04
CA ALA A 44 -3.00 20.69 26.65
C ALA A 44 -3.13 21.99 25.86
N ASP A 45 -2.04 22.43 25.26
CA ASP A 45 -2.10 23.34 24.11
C ASP A 45 -3.05 22.72 23.07
N GLU A 46 -3.96 23.53 22.52
CA GLU A 46 -4.82 23.07 21.43
C GLU A 46 -3.96 22.52 20.30
N PRO A 47 -4.34 21.37 19.68
CA PRO A 47 -3.60 20.85 18.53
C PRO A 47 -3.59 21.92 17.44
N ASN A 48 -2.42 22.49 17.14
CA ASN A 48 -2.28 23.39 16.00
C ASN A 48 -2.54 22.59 14.71
N PRO A 49 -3.64 22.81 13.98
CA PRO A 49 -4.03 21.99 12.84
C PRO A 49 -3.06 22.13 11.65
N SER A 50 -2.06 23.01 11.73
CA SER A 50 -1.04 23.21 10.71
C SER A 50 0.16 22.26 10.81
N LEU A 51 0.27 21.47 11.88
CA LEU A 51 1.48 20.69 12.19
C LEU A 51 1.15 19.23 12.48
N SER A 52 1.89 18.31 11.86
CA SER A 52 1.74 16.87 12.11
C SER A 52 3.05 16.28 12.62
N ASN A 53 2.99 15.42 13.63
CA ASN A 53 4.15 14.65 14.06
C ASN A 53 4.60 13.70 12.94
N LYS A 54 5.92 13.61 12.71
CA LYS A 54 6.54 12.72 11.71
C LYS A 54 5.96 11.31 11.69
N LYS A 55 5.84 10.67 12.86
CA LYS A 55 5.35 9.29 12.96
C LYS A 55 3.90 9.19 12.50
N ILE A 56 3.06 10.13 12.91
CA ILE A 56 1.64 10.18 12.53
C ILE A 56 1.52 10.41 11.01
N TRP A 57 2.29 11.37 10.47
CA TRP A 57 2.31 11.63 9.03
C TRP A 57 2.73 10.39 8.24
N MET A 58 3.82 9.71 8.64
CA MET A 58 4.28 8.49 7.97
C MET A 58 3.23 7.37 8.02
N GLN A 59 2.61 7.16 9.19
CA GLN A 59 1.53 6.17 9.35
C GLN A 59 0.34 6.48 8.45
N ASN A 60 -0.05 7.75 8.32
CA ASN A 60 -1.13 8.15 7.43
C ASN A 60 -0.79 7.87 5.96
N ILE A 61 0.43 8.17 5.52
CA ILE A 61 0.89 7.85 4.16
C ILE A 61 0.88 6.34 3.91
N GLU A 62 1.42 5.55 4.84
CA GLU A 62 1.47 4.08 4.73
C GLU A 62 0.07 3.44 4.61
N GLN A 63 -0.92 4.01 5.31
CA GLN A 63 -2.29 3.50 5.28
C GLN A 63 -3.10 3.95 4.05
N THR A 64 -2.90 5.19 3.59
CA THR A 64 -3.76 5.80 2.57
C THR A 64 -3.22 5.66 1.16
N LEU A 65 -1.90 5.83 0.97
CA LEU A 65 -1.30 5.88 -0.36
C LEU A 65 -1.48 4.59 -1.18
N PRO A 66 -1.36 3.37 -0.61
CA PRO A 66 -1.60 2.15 -1.36
C PRO A 66 -3.02 2.09 -1.97
N GLY A 67 -4.03 2.49 -1.20
CA GLY A 67 -5.42 2.52 -1.68
C GLY A 67 -5.61 3.54 -2.80
N LEU A 68 -5.01 4.73 -2.67
CA LEU A 68 -5.10 5.80 -3.68
C LEU A 68 -4.47 5.41 -5.02
N LEU A 69 -3.34 4.67 -4.98
CA LEU A 69 -2.63 4.24 -6.17
C LEU A 69 -3.28 3.01 -6.86
N CYS A 70 -4.00 2.20 -6.09
CA CYS A 70 -4.56 0.93 -6.52
C CYS A 70 -6.08 0.91 -6.67
N ASP A 71 -6.74 2.06 -6.81
CA ASP A 71 -8.15 2.06 -7.23
C ASP A 71 -8.27 1.39 -8.63
N SER A 72 -9.35 0.64 -8.83
CA SER A 72 -9.73 -0.06 -10.06
C SER A 72 -9.52 0.71 -11.38
N LYS A 73 -9.62 2.04 -11.36
CA LYS A 73 -9.45 2.91 -12.55
C LYS A 73 -8.10 3.62 -12.60
N LYS A 74 -7.19 3.32 -11.69
CA LYS A 74 -5.87 3.95 -11.61
C LYS A 74 -4.83 3.10 -12.32
N TYR A 75 -3.74 3.77 -12.66
CA TYR A 75 -2.69 3.26 -13.52
C TYR A 75 -2.15 1.88 -13.12
N PHE A 76 -1.94 1.60 -11.82
CA PHE A 76 -1.37 0.31 -11.40
C PHE A 76 -2.29 -0.88 -11.64
N VAL A 77 -3.60 -0.73 -11.42
CA VAL A 77 -4.56 -1.81 -11.72
C VAL A 77 -4.86 -1.86 -13.21
N ASP A 78 -4.89 -0.71 -13.87
CA ASP A 78 -5.24 -0.63 -15.28
C ASP A 78 -4.10 -1.17 -16.19
N CYS A 79 -2.84 -0.87 -15.87
CA CYS A 79 -1.70 -1.16 -16.73
C CYS A 79 -0.92 -2.42 -16.40
N PHE A 80 -1.25 -3.13 -15.31
CA PHE A 80 -0.57 -4.34 -14.91
C PHE A 80 -1.55 -5.47 -14.72
N SER A 81 -1.10 -6.69 -15.01
CA SER A 81 -1.86 -7.92 -14.76
C SER A 81 -1.86 -8.23 -13.26
N VAL A 82 -2.72 -7.53 -12.52
CA VAL A 82 -2.94 -7.66 -11.08
C VAL A 82 -4.40 -7.42 -10.73
N THR A 83 -4.85 -8.01 -9.64
CA THR A 83 -6.09 -7.59 -8.98
C THR A 83 -5.86 -6.32 -8.15
N GLN A 84 -6.95 -5.64 -7.76
CA GLN A 84 -6.87 -4.49 -6.85
C GLN A 84 -6.27 -4.86 -5.49
N GLU A 85 -6.61 -6.02 -4.94
CA GLU A 85 -6.07 -6.52 -3.67
C GLU A 85 -4.57 -6.77 -3.76
N GLU A 86 -4.12 -7.50 -4.78
CA GLU A 86 -2.69 -7.73 -5.04
C GLU A 86 -1.94 -6.40 -5.22
N CYS A 87 -2.52 -5.44 -5.96
CA CYS A 87 -1.92 -4.12 -6.12
C CYS A 87 -1.71 -3.44 -4.77
N VAL A 88 -2.72 -3.43 -3.90
CA VAL A 88 -2.63 -2.80 -2.57
C VAL A 88 -1.55 -3.46 -1.74
N ASP A 89 -1.46 -4.79 -1.74
CA ASP A 89 -0.48 -5.51 -0.92
C ASP A 89 0.96 -5.29 -1.39
N PHE A 90 1.21 -5.31 -2.71
CA PHE A 90 2.52 -4.94 -3.24
C PHE A 90 2.86 -3.47 -2.93
N THR A 91 1.88 -2.58 -3.08
CA THR A 91 2.09 -1.14 -2.88
C THR A 91 2.35 -0.81 -1.41
N LYS A 92 1.74 -1.51 -0.44
CA LYS A 92 2.08 -1.37 0.99
C LYS A 92 3.57 -1.61 1.23
N LEU A 93 4.13 -2.69 0.69
CA LEU A 93 5.55 -3.03 0.84
C LEU A 93 6.45 -1.96 0.20
N ILE A 94 6.08 -1.50 -0.98
CA ILE A 94 6.81 -0.46 -1.73
C ILE A 94 6.77 0.89 -0.99
N VAL A 95 5.59 1.32 -0.53
CA VAL A 95 5.42 2.56 0.24
C VAL A 95 6.22 2.51 1.53
N HIS A 96 6.20 1.38 2.24
CA HIS A 96 7.01 1.17 3.44
C HIS A 96 8.52 1.32 3.15
N ALA A 97 9.01 0.71 2.06
CA ALA A 97 10.40 0.84 1.64
C ALA A 97 10.76 2.30 1.29
N CYS A 98 9.89 3.01 0.58
CA CYS A 98 10.08 4.41 0.24
C CYS A 98 10.10 5.32 1.47
N LEU A 99 9.19 5.12 2.42
CA LEU A 99 9.19 5.82 3.70
C LEU A 99 10.47 5.56 4.50
N SER A 100 10.93 4.31 4.52
CA SER A 100 12.18 3.92 5.20
C SER A 100 13.41 4.62 4.63
N ASN A 101 13.42 4.91 3.32
CA ASN A 101 14.51 5.63 2.67
C ASN A 101 14.49 7.14 2.99
N ILE A 102 13.30 7.76 3.06
CA ILE A 102 13.19 9.21 3.27
C ILE A 102 13.15 9.61 4.75
N GLN A 103 12.86 8.67 5.66
CA GLN A 103 12.63 9.00 7.07
C GLN A 103 13.81 9.73 7.72
N VAL A 104 15.05 9.53 7.26
CA VAL A 104 16.22 10.21 7.83
C VAL A 104 16.19 11.73 7.54
N ALA A 105 15.57 12.13 6.43
CA ALA A 105 15.45 13.53 6.01
C ALA A 105 14.17 14.21 6.52
N LEU A 106 13.18 13.45 7.00
CA LEU A 106 11.92 14.01 7.50
C LEU A 106 12.14 14.76 8.83
N PRO A 107 11.66 16.02 8.94
CA PRO A 107 11.67 16.75 10.20
C PRO A 107 10.77 16.06 11.24
N GLN A 108 10.99 16.34 12.53
CA GLN A 108 10.18 15.74 13.61
C GLN A 108 8.72 16.20 13.55
N GLU A 109 8.50 17.40 13.06
CA GLU A 109 7.20 18.00 12.84
C GLU A 109 7.12 18.45 11.38
N ILE A 110 6.02 18.08 10.72
CA ILE A 110 5.78 18.33 9.31
C ILE A 110 4.67 19.35 9.23
N GLU A 111 5.00 20.52 8.71
CA GLU A 111 3.99 21.53 8.40
C GLU A 111 3.09 21.05 7.26
N LYS A 112 1.84 21.50 7.25
CA LYS A 112 0.89 21.20 6.16
C LYS A 112 1.47 21.52 4.77
N SER A 113 2.22 22.63 4.66
CA SER A 113 2.92 23.07 3.44
C SER A 113 3.99 22.07 2.98
N GLN A 114 4.67 21.40 3.91
CA GLN A 114 5.70 20.40 3.64
C GLN A 114 5.11 19.02 3.38
N GLY A 115 3.93 18.72 3.93
CA GLY A 115 3.28 17.42 3.81
C GLY A 115 3.03 17.03 2.35
N GLU A 116 2.67 17.99 1.50
CA GLU A 116 2.50 17.75 0.06
C GLU A 116 3.83 17.38 -0.62
N TYR A 117 4.90 18.16 -0.37
CA TYR A 117 6.23 17.87 -0.90
C TYR A 117 6.71 16.47 -0.53
N TRP A 118 6.64 16.12 0.76
CA TRP A 118 7.06 14.80 1.21
C TRP A 118 6.16 13.69 0.68
N GLY A 119 4.86 13.95 0.52
CA GLY A 119 3.91 13.01 -0.09
C GLY A 119 4.25 12.72 -1.56
N GLN A 120 4.60 13.75 -2.33
CA GLN A 120 5.05 13.61 -3.72
C GLN A 120 6.35 12.79 -3.81
N MET A 121 7.29 12.99 -2.87
CA MET A 121 8.53 12.22 -2.84
C MET A 121 8.29 10.72 -2.60
N VAL A 122 7.40 10.36 -1.67
CA VAL A 122 7.01 8.96 -1.44
C VAL A 122 6.25 8.40 -2.65
N GLY A 123 5.32 9.17 -3.21
CA GLY A 123 4.53 8.77 -4.36
C GLY A 123 5.40 8.47 -5.59
N LYS A 124 6.36 9.36 -5.89
CA LYS A 124 7.31 9.15 -7.00
C LYS A 124 8.17 7.91 -6.78
N CYS A 125 8.76 7.76 -5.59
CA CYS A 125 9.54 6.57 -5.25
C CYS A 125 8.70 5.30 -5.43
N SER A 126 7.45 5.34 -4.98
CA SER A 126 6.54 4.18 -5.03
C SER A 126 6.19 3.82 -6.48
N TYR A 127 5.92 4.83 -7.32
CA TYR A 127 5.70 4.66 -8.75
C TYR A 127 6.90 4.01 -9.46
N ASP A 128 8.09 4.58 -9.28
CA ASP A 128 9.30 4.11 -9.94
C ASP A 128 9.63 2.66 -9.53
N LEU A 129 9.46 2.33 -8.24
CA LEU A 129 9.73 0.99 -7.73
C LEU A 129 8.69 -0.03 -8.19
N TYR A 130 7.40 0.35 -8.22
CA TYR A 130 6.32 -0.50 -8.73
C TYR A 130 6.52 -0.82 -10.20
N GLU A 131 6.74 0.19 -11.04
CA GLU A 131 7.04 0.04 -12.47
C GLU A 131 8.17 -0.96 -12.70
N LYS A 132 9.30 -0.77 -12.00
CA LYS A 132 10.46 -1.64 -12.12
C LYS A 132 10.16 -3.08 -11.71
N PHE A 133 9.46 -3.28 -10.60
CA PHE A 133 9.18 -4.61 -10.06
C PHE A 133 8.11 -5.35 -10.88
N MET A 134 7.12 -4.64 -11.38
CA MET A 134 5.95 -5.19 -12.07
C MET A 134 6.10 -5.18 -13.60
N GLN A 135 7.25 -4.76 -14.13
CA GLN A 135 7.51 -4.62 -15.55
C GLN A 135 7.14 -5.87 -16.38
N SER A 136 7.38 -7.07 -15.85
CA SER A 136 7.04 -8.33 -16.54
C SER A 136 5.53 -8.61 -16.62
N LYS A 137 4.74 -7.97 -15.77
CA LYS A 137 3.27 -8.05 -15.71
C LYS A 137 2.58 -6.89 -16.42
N LYS A 138 3.34 -5.97 -17.04
CA LYS A 138 2.78 -4.80 -17.72
C LYS A 138 1.99 -5.22 -18.96
N LEU A 139 0.80 -4.66 -19.13
CA LEU A 139 -0.10 -4.98 -20.24
C LEU A 139 0.28 -4.18 -21.51
N PRO A 140 0.33 -4.83 -22.68
CA PRO A 140 0.63 -4.16 -23.95
C PRO A 140 -0.62 -3.45 -24.49
N LYS A 141 -1.05 -2.38 -23.81
CA LYS A 141 -2.22 -1.58 -24.22
C LYS A 141 -1.89 -0.09 -24.35
N PRO A 142 -2.61 0.66 -25.22
CA PRO A 142 -2.45 2.10 -25.32
C PRO A 142 -2.57 2.78 -23.94
N GLY A 143 -1.68 3.72 -23.64
CA GLY A 143 -1.61 4.39 -22.33
C GLY A 143 -0.77 3.68 -21.25
N CYS A 144 -0.35 2.44 -21.48
CA CYS A 144 0.49 1.68 -20.55
C CYS A 144 1.91 1.43 -21.05
N VAL A 145 2.19 1.74 -22.31
CA VAL A 145 3.53 1.56 -22.88
C VAL A 145 4.47 2.59 -22.27
N PHE A 146 5.70 2.16 -21.94
CA PHE A 146 6.77 3.09 -21.55
C PHE A 146 6.99 4.08 -22.69
N ILE A 147 6.85 5.38 -22.42
CA ILE A 147 7.37 6.41 -23.31
C ILE A 147 8.90 6.30 -23.22
N THR A 148 9.50 5.66 -24.22
CA THR A 148 10.95 5.52 -24.31
C THR A 148 11.57 6.88 -24.58
N ASN A 149 12.09 7.54 -23.55
CA ASN A 149 13.21 8.50 -23.53
C ASN A 149 13.31 9.61 -24.60
N ASN A 150 12.28 9.90 -25.40
CA ASN A 150 12.22 11.20 -26.06
C ASN A 150 11.86 12.22 -24.99
N LYS A 151 12.78 13.17 -24.75
CA LYS A 151 12.60 14.28 -23.80
C LYS A 151 11.30 15.07 -24.04
N ASP A 152 10.76 14.99 -25.25
CA ASP A 152 9.58 15.74 -25.70
C ASP A 152 8.24 15.05 -25.37
N ASP A 153 8.27 13.76 -25.01
CA ASP A 153 7.05 12.96 -24.79
C ASP A 153 6.72 12.75 -23.30
N LEU A 154 7.51 13.32 -22.37
CA LEU A 154 7.20 13.22 -20.94
C LEU A 154 5.94 14.03 -20.61
N PRO A 155 4.89 13.41 -20.01
CA PRO A 155 3.73 14.16 -19.56
C PRO A 155 4.17 15.19 -18.52
N LYS A 156 3.80 16.45 -18.75
CA LYS A 156 4.09 17.55 -17.84
C LYS A 156 3.50 17.25 -16.45
N PRO A 157 4.16 17.67 -15.36
CA PRO A 157 3.70 17.42 -13.98
C PRO A 157 2.24 17.80 -13.67
N SER A 158 1.60 18.61 -14.51
CA SER A 158 0.19 18.99 -14.40
C SER A 158 -0.82 17.87 -14.68
N GLN A 159 -0.38 16.66 -15.08
CA GLN A 159 -1.28 15.52 -15.30
C GLN A 159 -1.36 14.55 -14.12
N ALA A 160 -0.60 14.80 -13.05
CA ALA A 160 -0.71 14.10 -11.77
C ALA A 160 -1.38 15.02 -10.75
N THR A 161 -2.62 15.41 -11.01
CA THR A 161 -3.47 16.08 -10.02
C THR A 161 -4.33 14.99 -9.34
N PRO A 162 -4.50 15.02 -8.00
CA PRO A 162 -5.30 14.03 -7.26
C PRO A 162 -6.73 13.84 -7.80
#